data_AF-A0AAV5QT73-F1
#
_entry.id   AF-A0AAV5QT73-F1
#
_cell.length_a   1.000
_cell.length_b   1.000
_cell.length_c   1.000
_cell.angle_alpha   90.00
_cell.angle_beta   90.00
_cell.angle_gamma   90.00
#
_symmetry.space_group_name_H-M   'P 1'
#
loop_
_entity.id
_entity.type
_entity.pdbx_description
1 polymer ?
#
loop_
_entity_poly.entity_id
_entity_poly.type
_entity_poly.pdbx_seq_one_letter_code
_entity_poly.pdbx_strand_id
1 'polypeptide(L)'
;MTISIEQVSQHNSKTDCWIIFHSKVYDITNFVSKHPGGAKILMKLAGKDGSAQFDKFHTLDIMKSYIYEKLIIEVGSLDDSAAEAAVAEATIRAKEEAQQEASVINKYEPQRISNLKNKPPLDQIMNLYDFEYVANKTLEPVARNYYSSGVDDEITVRENHFAYKRIFFNPRVLIDVTECDISTNLLGHNTSAPFYVSSTAMQKYAHPEGEKVFAHGCSRENIVQMVPCLSSYPFEEISKEIKPGTPFWFQLYPSAHDGLNEEIIRKVEAAGCTGIFITVDNVYGGNREKDRRVKAIMGHLIELEKNKGSISKDDMDRLYMVSSAKSEDQEETKDDDSALGRRAVTWLTWEKMRHLKSITKMKFYLKGIQSIPDARLAVENGMDGIVLSNHGGRQAEYSKSTIEVLYDLNQAGITTQIDVFIDGGVRRGTDILKALCLGAKAVGLGRGLLYPVATYGEAGLVRAIQMLKEEMVTTMRNIGVRNLNELNEELIDTINLKSRGSNFGYSEDLYNRASLPLLPPNFGNVKL
;
A
#
# COMPACT_ATOMS: atom_id res chain seq x y z
N MET A 1 33.28 14.33 -12.06
CA MET A 1 34.64 13.78 -11.92
C MET A 1 34.59 12.34 -12.40
N THR A 2 35.50 11.90 -13.27
CA THR A 2 35.53 10.50 -13.72
C THR A 2 36.25 9.66 -12.67
N ILE A 3 35.64 8.55 -12.26
CA ILE A 3 36.13 7.67 -11.19
C ILE A 3 36.28 6.25 -11.75
N SER A 4 37.36 5.55 -11.43
CA SER A 4 37.56 4.15 -11.85
C SER A 4 36.93 3.16 -10.87
N ILE A 5 36.62 1.95 -11.34
CA ILE A 5 36.07 0.88 -10.50
C ILE A 5 37.03 0.52 -9.35
N GLU A 6 38.34 0.52 -9.63
CA GLU A 6 39.37 0.26 -8.62
C GLU A 6 39.34 1.30 -7.50
N GLN A 7 39.09 2.57 -7.84
CA GLN A 7 38.93 3.62 -6.85
C GLN A 7 37.70 3.36 -5.98
N VAL A 8 36.52 3.11 -6.59
CA VAL A 8 35.30 2.79 -5.84
C VAL A 8 35.53 1.59 -4.90
N SER A 9 36.22 0.55 -5.36
CA SER A 9 36.46 -0.67 -4.59
C SER A 9 37.23 -0.48 -3.28
N GLN A 10 37.97 0.63 -3.13
CA GLN A 10 38.68 0.97 -1.89
C GLN A 10 37.72 1.46 -0.78
N HIS A 11 36.57 2.01 -1.16
CA HIS A 11 35.57 2.57 -0.25
C HIS A 11 34.51 1.52 0.11
N ASN A 12 34.92 0.49 0.86
CA ASN A 12 34.11 -0.71 1.13
C ASN A 12 33.80 -0.96 2.62
N SER A 13 33.89 0.05 3.48
CA SER A 13 33.75 -0.05 4.94
C SER A 13 32.63 0.83 5.49
N LYS A 14 32.17 0.60 6.74
CA LYS A 14 31.08 1.40 7.35
C LYS A 14 31.44 2.89 7.51
N THR A 15 32.73 3.20 7.65
CA THR A 15 33.26 4.55 7.83
C THR A 15 33.81 5.16 6.53
N ASP A 16 33.75 4.42 5.43
CA ASP A 16 34.20 4.85 4.10
C ASP A 16 33.54 3.96 3.04
N CYS A 17 32.38 4.38 2.54
CA CYS A 17 31.47 3.55 1.74
C CYS A 17 31.02 4.28 0.48
N TRP A 18 31.52 3.85 -0.68
CA TRP A 18 31.00 4.29 -1.98
C TRP A 18 30.26 3.17 -2.67
N ILE A 19 29.19 3.52 -3.38
CA ILE A 19 28.40 2.58 -4.19
C ILE A 19 28.11 3.21 -5.55
N ILE A 20 28.17 2.41 -6.60
CA ILE A 20 27.74 2.82 -7.93
C ILE A 20 26.24 2.53 -8.10
N PHE A 21 25.48 3.53 -8.54
CA PHE A 21 24.10 3.38 -9.01
C PHE A 21 23.97 4.05 -10.38
N HIS A 22 23.60 3.30 -11.41
CA HIS A 22 23.35 3.79 -12.77
C HIS A 22 24.52 4.64 -13.31
N SER A 23 25.73 4.07 -13.29
CA SER A 23 26.97 4.72 -13.75
C SER A 23 27.48 5.91 -12.91
N LYS A 24 26.76 6.29 -11.86
CA LYS A 24 27.14 7.36 -10.93
C LYS A 24 27.66 6.78 -9.63
N VAL A 25 28.70 7.40 -9.09
CA VAL A 25 29.34 7.01 -7.83
C VAL A 25 28.82 7.90 -6.71
N TYR A 26 28.31 7.27 -5.65
CA TYR A 26 27.76 7.94 -4.50
C TYR A 26 28.54 7.56 -3.24
N ASP A 27 29.00 8.56 -2.51
CA ASP A 27 29.45 8.39 -1.12
C ASP A 27 28.22 8.36 -0.23
N ILE A 28 28.01 7.20 0.40
CA ILE A 28 26.87 6.96 1.28
C ILE A 28 27.31 6.75 2.73
N THR A 29 28.56 7.09 3.08
CA THR A 29 29.16 6.85 4.40
C THR A 29 28.27 7.35 5.54
N ASN A 30 27.76 8.57 5.42
CA ASN A 30 26.88 9.18 6.43
C ASN A 30 25.44 8.62 6.43
N PHE A 31 25.09 7.84 5.41
CA PHE A 31 23.79 7.20 5.25
C PHE A 31 23.79 5.73 5.71
N VAL A 32 24.93 5.04 5.76
CA VAL A 32 25.00 3.59 6.05
C VAL A 32 24.24 3.20 7.32
N SER A 33 24.44 3.94 8.41
CA SER A 33 23.76 3.67 9.69
C SER A 33 22.29 4.08 9.69
N LYS A 34 21.90 5.02 8.83
CA LYS A 34 20.54 5.59 8.73
C LYS A 34 19.66 4.89 7.70
N HIS A 35 20.20 3.93 6.95
CA HIS A 35 19.44 3.24 5.93
C HIS A 35 18.25 2.47 6.55
N PRO A 36 17.00 2.72 6.11
CA PRO A 36 15.80 2.07 6.67
C PRO A 36 15.80 0.53 6.54
N GLY A 37 16.47 -0.01 5.51
CA GLY A 37 16.67 -1.45 5.35
C GLY A 37 17.78 -2.04 6.24
N GLY A 38 18.49 -1.20 6.99
CA GLY A 38 19.62 -1.55 7.85
C GLY A 38 20.96 -1.51 7.12
N ALA A 39 22.02 -1.23 7.89
CA ALA A 39 23.40 -1.10 7.39
C ALA A 39 23.93 -2.38 6.71
N LYS A 40 23.54 -3.56 7.20
CA LYS A 40 24.01 -4.86 6.68
C LYS A 40 23.72 -5.03 5.18
N ILE A 41 22.65 -4.43 4.65
CA ILE A 41 22.31 -4.51 3.22
C ILE A 41 23.31 -3.70 2.39
N LEU A 42 23.57 -2.45 2.79
CA LEU A 42 24.51 -1.57 2.09
C LEU A 42 25.94 -2.11 2.14
N MET A 43 26.35 -2.70 3.28
CA MET A 43 27.69 -3.27 3.41
C MET A 43 27.98 -4.43 2.45
N LYS A 44 26.95 -5.13 1.93
CA LYS A 44 27.15 -6.15 0.89
C LYS A 44 27.54 -5.54 -0.47
N LEU A 45 27.12 -4.29 -0.69
CA LEU A 45 27.27 -3.52 -1.92
C LEU A 45 28.40 -2.47 -1.83
N ALA A 46 28.98 -2.25 -0.65
CA ALA A 46 30.06 -1.29 -0.44
C ALA A 46 31.25 -1.58 -1.37
N GLY A 47 31.71 -0.53 -2.06
CA GLY A 47 32.78 -0.58 -3.06
C GLY A 47 32.39 -1.23 -4.38
N LYS A 48 31.10 -1.43 -4.66
CA LYS A 48 30.60 -2.16 -5.86
C LYS A 48 29.48 -1.39 -6.56
N ASP A 49 29.09 -1.89 -7.72
CA ASP A 49 27.85 -1.50 -8.37
C ASP A 49 26.66 -2.24 -7.74
N GLY A 50 25.73 -1.45 -7.21
CA GLY A 50 24.51 -1.91 -6.56
C GLY A 50 23.24 -1.56 -7.33
N SER A 51 23.34 -1.10 -8.58
CA SER A 51 22.23 -0.59 -9.39
C SER A 51 21.07 -1.59 -9.43
N ALA A 52 21.37 -2.84 -9.71
CA ALA A 52 20.32 -3.84 -9.89
C ALA A 52 19.72 -4.35 -8.56
N GLN A 53 20.45 -4.34 -7.44
CA GLN A 53 19.88 -4.57 -6.12
C GLN A 53 19.01 -3.38 -5.68
N PHE A 54 19.42 -2.16 -6.03
CA PHE A 54 18.67 -0.94 -5.77
C PHE A 54 17.36 -0.92 -6.56
N ASP A 55 17.38 -1.21 -7.86
CA ASP A 55 16.20 -1.19 -8.75
C ASP A 55 15.12 -2.23 -8.43
N LYS A 56 15.45 -3.24 -7.61
CA LYS A 56 14.48 -4.19 -7.06
C LYS A 56 13.50 -3.51 -6.11
N PHE A 57 13.96 -2.51 -5.36
CA PHE A 57 13.20 -1.93 -4.25
C PHE A 57 12.99 -0.42 -4.39
N HIS A 58 13.80 0.25 -5.21
CA HIS A 58 13.96 1.68 -5.22
C HIS A 58 14.08 2.24 -6.63
N THR A 59 13.94 3.55 -6.72
CA THR A 59 14.21 4.37 -7.89
C THR A 59 15.18 5.47 -7.47
N LEU A 60 15.98 6.03 -8.39
CA LEU A 60 16.97 7.07 -8.06
C LEU A 60 16.34 8.28 -7.37
N ASP A 61 15.05 8.56 -7.66
CA ASP A 61 14.28 9.62 -7.01
C ASP A 61 14.25 9.48 -5.48
N ILE A 62 14.30 8.26 -4.94
CA ILE A 62 14.33 8.04 -3.50
C ILE A 62 15.62 8.55 -2.84
N MET A 63 16.72 8.62 -3.60
CA MET A 63 17.99 9.12 -3.08
C MET A 63 18.01 10.65 -2.97
N LYS A 64 17.13 11.35 -3.72
CA LYS A 64 17.13 12.81 -3.75
C LYS A 64 16.98 13.41 -2.35
N SER A 65 16.09 12.89 -1.50
CA SER A 65 15.94 13.37 -0.12
C SER A 65 17.24 13.29 0.67
N TYR A 66 17.94 12.16 0.57
CA TYR A 66 19.19 11.93 1.29
C TYR A 66 20.37 12.72 0.69
N ILE A 67 20.31 13.05 -0.60
CA ILE A 67 21.27 13.95 -1.27
C ILE A 67 21.07 15.39 -0.77
N TYR A 68 19.82 15.85 -0.67
CA TYR A 68 19.49 17.17 -0.10
C TYR A 68 19.95 17.28 1.37
N GLU A 69 19.80 16.21 2.16
CA GLU A 69 20.29 16.11 3.54
C GLU A 69 21.82 16.03 3.65
N LYS A 70 22.53 15.92 2.52
CA LYS A 70 23.98 15.67 2.43
C LYS A 70 24.41 14.37 3.12
N LEU A 71 23.49 13.41 3.26
CA LEU A 71 23.79 12.06 3.74
C LEU A 71 24.33 11.17 2.63
N ILE A 72 23.93 11.46 1.39
CA ILE A 72 24.44 10.85 0.16
C ILE A 72 25.08 11.96 -0.68
N ILE A 73 26.29 11.75 -1.17
CA ILE A 73 27.01 12.73 -1.98
C ILE A 73 27.36 12.09 -3.32
N GLU A 74 26.92 12.69 -4.43
CA GLU A 74 27.39 12.29 -5.76
C GLU A 74 28.85 12.72 -5.92
N VAL A 75 29.76 11.74 -6.00
CA VAL A 75 31.20 11.98 -6.08
C VAL A 75 31.65 12.15 -7.53
N GLY A 76 30.99 11.45 -8.44
CA GLY A 76 31.35 11.45 -9.86
C GLY A 76 30.60 10.40 -10.66
N SER A 77 31.12 10.11 -11.85
CA SER A 77 30.62 9.07 -12.75
C SER A 77 31.75 8.16 -13.17
N LEU A 78 31.43 6.92 -13.51
CA LEU A 78 32.37 6.01 -14.17
C LEU A 78 32.67 6.52 -15.59
N ASP A 79 33.79 6.10 -16.21
CA ASP A 79 33.99 6.34 -17.65
C ASP A 79 32.95 5.55 -18.45
N ASP A 80 32.44 6.11 -19.56
CA ASP A 80 31.28 5.54 -20.28
C ASP A 80 31.47 4.08 -20.72
N SER A 81 32.70 3.64 -21.04
CA SER A 81 32.99 2.27 -21.47
C SER A 81 33.09 1.28 -20.29
N ALA A 82 33.66 1.72 -19.16
CA ALA A 82 33.71 0.94 -17.93
C ALA A 82 32.35 0.94 -17.21
N ALA A 83 31.58 2.02 -17.34
CA ALA A 83 30.26 2.20 -16.75
C ALA A 83 29.23 1.23 -17.32
N GLU A 84 29.14 1.14 -18.66
CA GLU A 84 28.23 0.21 -19.32
C GLU A 84 28.57 -1.24 -18.98
N ALA A 85 29.86 -1.59 -18.95
CA ALA A 85 30.31 -2.92 -18.57
C ALA A 85 30.00 -3.24 -17.09
N ALA A 86 30.26 -2.33 -16.17
CA ALA A 86 30.00 -2.51 -14.74
C ALA A 86 28.50 -2.62 -14.43
N VAL A 87 27.68 -1.75 -15.04
CA VAL A 87 26.22 -1.80 -14.89
C VAL A 87 25.66 -3.08 -15.49
N ALA A 88 26.16 -3.51 -16.65
CA ALA A 88 25.75 -4.78 -17.26
C ALA A 88 26.13 -5.98 -16.37
N GLU A 89 27.36 -6.02 -15.83
CA GLU A 89 27.81 -7.10 -14.95
C GLU A 89 27.02 -7.12 -13.63
N ALA A 90 26.79 -5.96 -13.01
CA ALA A 90 25.99 -5.83 -11.80
C ALA A 90 24.53 -6.26 -12.04
N THR A 91 23.98 -5.91 -13.20
CA THR A 91 22.64 -6.33 -13.62
C THR A 91 22.56 -7.84 -13.81
N ILE A 92 23.55 -8.46 -14.44
CA ILE A 92 23.63 -9.92 -14.60
C ILE A 92 23.72 -10.57 -13.23
N ARG A 93 24.65 -10.13 -12.37
CA ARG A 93 24.85 -10.68 -11.03
C ARG A 93 23.59 -10.57 -10.16
N ALA A 94 22.92 -9.43 -10.18
CA ALA A 94 21.69 -9.24 -9.40
C ALA A 94 20.51 -10.09 -9.92
N LYS A 95 20.45 -10.33 -11.24
CA LYS A 95 19.50 -11.27 -11.85
C LYS A 95 19.80 -12.70 -11.42
N GLU A 96 21.07 -13.11 -11.45
CA GLU A 96 21.51 -14.43 -10.99
C GLU A 96 21.22 -14.63 -9.49
N GLU A 97 21.52 -13.64 -8.65
CA GLU A 97 21.18 -13.65 -7.22
C GLU A 97 19.68 -13.74 -6.99
N ALA A 98 18.87 -12.93 -7.71
CA ALA A 98 17.41 -12.99 -7.63
C ALA A 98 16.88 -14.36 -8.04
N GLN A 99 17.42 -14.94 -9.11
CA GLN A 99 17.04 -16.24 -9.62
C GLN A 99 17.43 -17.35 -8.63
N GLN A 100 18.58 -17.23 -7.99
CA GLN A 100 19.01 -18.15 -6.94
C GLN A 100 18.09 -18.06 -5.73
N GLU A 101 17.81 -16.85 -5.21
CA GLU A 101 16.88 -16.63 -4.09
C GLU A 101 15.48 -17.17 -4.41
N ALA A 102 14.93 -16.83 -5.59
CA ALA A 102 13.66 -17.34 -6.06
C ALA A 102 13.68 -18.87 -6.18
N SER A 103 14.78 -19.47 -6.64
CA SER A 103 14.95 -20.93 -6.69
C SER A 103 14.88 -21.57 -5.30
N VAL A 104 15.54 -20.98 -4.30
CA VAL A 104 15.46 -21.45 -2.90
C VAL A 104 14.02 -21.32 -2.37
N ILE A 105 13.39 -20.16 -2.55
CA ILE A 105 12.00 -19.93 -2.12
C ILE A 105 11.05 -20.93 -2.79
N ASN A 106 11.19 -21.14 -4.09
CA ASN A 106 10.35 -22.07 -4.86
C ASN A 106 10.55 -23.52 -4.39
N LYS A 107 11.78 -23.94 -4.08
CA LYS A 107 12.11 -25.27 -3.54
C LYS A 107 11.35 -25.55 -2.24
N TYR A 108 11.22 -24.54 -1.37
CA TYR A 108 10.58 -24.67 -0.05
C TYR A 108 9.11 -24.22 0.01
N GLU A 109 8.54 -23.73 -1.11
CA GLU A 109 7.10 -23.42 -1.25
C GLU A 109 6.45 -24.20 -2.43
N PRO A 110 6.55 -25.54 -2.49
CA PRO A 110 6.06 -26.31 -3.64
C PRO A 110 4.55 -26.17 -3.86
N GLN A 111 3.77 -26.05 -2.78
CA GLN A 111 2.33 -25.84 -2.88
C GLN A 111 1.98 -24.52 -3.56
N ARG A 112 2.75 -23.45 -3.31
CA ARG A 112 2.54 -22.14 -3.95
C ARG A 112 2.78 -22.23 -5.46
N ILE A 113 3.82 -22.94 -5.88
CA ILE A 113 4.12 -23.17 -7.31
C ILE A 113 3.01 -23.97 -7.97
N SER A 114 2.49 -25.00 -7.30
CA SER A 114 1.31 -25.73 -7.76
C SER A 114 0.09 -24.81 -7.89
N ASN A 115 -0.19 -23.99 -6.88
CA ASN A 115 -1.32 -23.04 -6.90
C ASN A 115 -1.16 -22.01 -8.02
N LEU A 116 0.05 -21.53 -8.30
CA LEU A 116 0.31 -20.54 -9.35
C LEU A 116 -0.02 -21.10 -10.75
N LYS A 117 0.25 -22.40 -10.97
CA LYS A 117 -0.10 -23.10 -12.21
C LYS A 117 -1.59 -23.43 -12.32
N ASN A 118 -2.25 -23.63 -11.17
CA ASN A 118 -3.64 -24.07 -11.07
C ASN A 118 -4.57 -22.95 -10.54
N LYS A 119 -4.28 -21.69 -10.85
CA LYS A 119 -5.18 -20.58 -10.50
C LYS A 119 -6.52 -20.76 -11.21
N PRO A 120 -7.65 -20.45 -10.56
CA PRO A 120 -8.93 -20.46 -11.23
C PRO A 120 -8.91 -19.48 -12.42
N PRO A 121 -9.61 -19.81 -13.51
CA PRO A 121 -9.86 -18.85 -14.59
C PRO A 121 -10.50 -17.55 -14.07
N LEU A 122 -10.18 -16.41 -14.71
CA LEU A 122 -10.61 -15.08 -14.24
C LEU A 122 -12.14 -14.91 -14.22
N ASP A 123 -12.86 -15.61 -15.09
CA ASP A 123 -14.33 -15.64 -15.15
C ASP A 123 -14.98 -16.43 -13.98
N GLN A 124 -14.20 -17.22 -13.23
CA GLN A 124 -14.63 -17.89 -12.00
C GLN A 124 -14.37 -17.07 -10.74
N ILE A 125 -13.64 -15.96 -10.86
CA ILE A 125 -13.49 -15.00 -9.77
C ILE A 125 -14.80 -14.23 -9.66
N MET A 126 -15.38 -14.16 -8.46
CA MET A 126 -16.71 -13.58 -8.23
C MET A 126 -16.66 -12.28 -7.45
N ASN A 127 -15.59 -12.03 -6.71
CA ASN A 127 -15.45 -10.83 -5.87
C ASN A 127 -14.00 -10.55 -5.46
N LEU A 128 -13.77 -9.43 -4.77
CA LEU A 128 -12.43 -9.01 -4.34
C LEU A 128 -11.76 -9.97 -3.34
N TYR A 129 -12.52 -10.71 -2.53
CA TYR A 129 -11.95 -11.69 -1.61
C TYR A 129 -11.39 -12.92 -2.33
N ASP A 130 -11.92 -13.28 -3.49
CA ASP A 130 -11.38 -14.38 -4.29
C ASP A 130 -9.99 -14.01 -4.83
N PHE A 131 -9.79 -12.76 -5.29
CA PHE A 131 -8.47 -12.26 -5.65
C PHE A 131 -7.51 -12.27 -4.45
N GLU A 132 -7.97 -11.81 -3.28
CA GLU A 132 -7.18 -11.86 -2.04
C GLU A 132 -6.80 -13.29 -1.65
N TYR A 133 -7.72 -14.25 -1.78
CA TYR A 133 -7.47 -15.66 -1.54
C TYR A 133 -6.41 -16.21 -2.50
N VAL A 134 -6.57 -15.99 -3.81
CA VAL A 134 -5.60 -16.44 -4.82
C VAL A 134 -4.24 -15.80 -4.58
N ALA A 135 -4.18 -14.50 -4.28
CA ALA A 135 -2.95 -13.78 -3.98
C ALA A 135 -2.23 -14.39 -2.77
N ASN A 136 -2.97 -14.67 -1.70
CA ASN A 136 -2.44 -15.30 -0.49
C ASN A 136 -1.86 -16.71 -0.75
N LYS A 137 -2.34 -17.41 -1.79
CA LYS A 137 -1.90 -18.75 -2.17
C LYS A 137 -0.79 -18.78 -3.22
N THR A 138 -0.49 -17.66 -3.88
CA THR A 138 0.38 -17.63 -5.07
C THR A 138 1.53 -16.63 -4.98
N LEU A 139 1.34 -15.51 -4.29
CA LEU A 139 2.41 -14.52 -4.07
C LEU A 139 3.56 -15.11 -3.26
N GLU A 140 4.77 -14.64 -3.57
CA GLU A 140 5.95 -14.97 -2.78
C GLU A 140 5.77 -14.55 -1.31
N PRO A 141 6.35 -15.28 -0.35
CA PRO A 141 6.12 -15.04 1.07
C PRO A 141 6.36 -13.58 1.51
N VAL A 142 7.43 -12.95 1.03
CA VAL A 142 7.76 -11.55 1.39
C VAL A 142 6.70 -10.58 0.85
N ALA A 143 6.34 -10.69 -0.43
CA ALA A 143 5.29 -9.88 -1.06
C ALA A 143 3.92 -10.06 -0.39
N ARG A 144 3.54 -11.32 -0.15
CA ARG A 144 2.28 -11.72 0.49
C ARG A 144 2.11 -11.07 1.87
N ASN A 145 3.14 -11.14 2.70
CA ASN A 145 3.10 -10.55 4.03
C ASN A 145 3.21 -9.03 3.98
N TYR A 146 4.05 -8.46 3.10
CA TYR A 146 4.17 -7.01 2.93
C TYR A 146 2.82 -6.34 2.66
N TYR A 147 2.03 -6.93 1.77
CA TYR A 147 0.72 -6.40 1.42
C TYR A 147 -0.36 -6.73 2.44
N SER A 148 -0.40 -7.96 2.99
CA SER A 148 -1.45 -8.35 3.94
C SER A 148 -1.25 -7.79 5.34
N SER A 149 -0.03 -7.40 5.73
CA SER A 149 0.26 -6.96 7.09
C SER A 149 -0.45 -5.67 7.51
N GLY A 150 -0.95 -5.69 8.73
CA GLY A 150 -1.20 -4.52 9.57
C GLY A 150 -0.09 -4.28 10.58
N VAL A 151 -0.30 -3.29 11.45
CA VAL A 151 0.52 -3.07 12.65
C VAL A 151 0.07 -4.02 13.76
N ASP A 152 1.00 -4.43 14.63
CA ASP A 152 0.75 -5.21 15.85
C ASP A 152 -0.23 -6.38 15.66
N ASP A 153 -1.38 -6.35 16.35
CA ASP A 153 -2.39 -7.42 16.36
C ASP A 153 -3.31 -7.42 15.12
N GLU A 154 -3.19 -6.42 14.26
CA GLU A 154 -4.02 -6.14 13.09
C GLU A 154 -5.51 -5.96 13.40
N ILE A 155 -5.85 -5.43 14.58
CA ILE A 155 -7.24 -5.17 15.00
C ILE A 155 -7.87 -4.13 14.09
N THR A 156 -7.18 -3.01 13.87
CA THR A 156 -7.62 -1.90 13.02
C THR A 156 -7.81 -2.32 11.58
N VAL A 157 -6.94 -3.20 11.05
CA VAL A 157 -7.09 -3.73 9.68
C VAL A 157 -8.45 -4.40 9.50
N ARG A 158 -8.86 -5.23 10.47
CA ARG A 158 -10.13 -5.96 10.46
C ARG A 158 -11.30 -5.03 10.77
N GLU A 159 -11.16 -4.16 11.77
CA GLU A 159 -12.19 -3.23 12.21
C GLU A 159 -12.59 -2.23 11.11
N ASN A 160 -11.62 -1.76 10.31
CA ASN A 160 -11.89 -0.95 9.12
C ASN A 160 -12.96 -1.58 8.22
N HIS A 161 -12.91 -2.90 8.03
CA HIS A 161 -13.90 -3.62 7.24
C HIS A 161 -15.16 -3.96 8.04
N PHE A 162 -15.02 -4.45 9.27
CA PHE A 162 -16.16 -4.91 10.08
C PHE A 162 -17.14 -3.79 10.44
N ALA A 163 -16.69 -2.55 10.55
CA ALA A 163 -17.58 -1.43 10.81
C ALA A 163 -18.64 -1.21 9.73
N TYR A 164 -18.34 -1.49 8.45
CA TYR A 164 -19.33 -1.42 7.37
C TYR A 164 -20.49 -2.40 7.56
N LYS A 165 -20.28 -3.50 8.29
CA LYS A 165 -21.32 -4.50 8.61
C LYS A 165 -22.30 -4.02 9.68
N ARG A 166 -22.01 -2.91 10.36
CA ARG A 166 -22.89 -2.30 11.36
C ARG A 166 -23.83 -1.26 10.75
N ILE A 167 -23.73 -1.00 9.45
CA ILE A 167 -24.59 -0.10 8.68
C ILE A 167 -25.45 -0.94 7.75
N PHE A 168 -26.77 -0.74 7.79
CA PHE A 168 -27.74 -1.39 6.91
C PHE A 168 -28.35 -0.36 5.95
N PHE A 169 -28.95 -0.82 4.85
CA PHE A 169 -29.69 0.06 3.95
C PHE A 169 -31.16 0.14 4.36
N ASN A 170 -31.80 1.25 4.03
CA ASN A 170 -33.26 1.45 4.06
C ASN A 170 -33.77 1.56 2.61
N PRO A 171 -34.03 0.42 1.93
CA PRO A 171 -34.39 0.42 0.51
C PRO A 171 -35.68 1.17 0.25
N ARG A 172 -35.73 1.91 -0.86
CA ARG A 172 -36.94 2.55 -1.38
C ARG A 172 -37.50 1.71 -2.52
N VAL A 173 -38.81 1.49 -2.50
CA VAL A 173 -39.52 0.69 -3.51
C VAL A 173 -40.39 1.58 -4.41
N LEU A 174 -40.85 1.04 -5.54
CA LEU A 174 -41.68 1.75 -6.53
C LEU A 174 -41.00 2.99 -7.14
N ILE A 175 -39.68 2.94 -7.30
CA ILE A 175 -38.88 3.94 -8.01
C ILE A 175 -38.41 3.30 -9.33
N ASP A 176 -38.56 4.01 -10.43
CA ASP A 176 -38.02 3.57 -11.72
C ASP A 176 -36.50 3.66 -11.71
N VAL A 177 -35.86 2.50 -11.66
CA VAL A 177 -34.40 2.31 -11.63
C VAL A 177 -33.90 1.59 -12.89
N THR A 178 -34.65 1.68 -13.99
CA THR A 178 -34.26 1.11 -15.28
C THR A 178 -32.88 1.64 -15.68
N GLU A 179 -32.70 2.96 -15.59
CA GLU A 179 -31.42 3.64 -15.75
C GLU A 179 -30.77 3.93 -14.39
N CYS A 180 -29.47 3.70 -14.29
CA CYS A 180 -28.68 3.98 -13.09
C CYS A 180 -27.29 4.47 -13.49
N ASP A 181 -26.90 5.66 -13.01
CA ASP A 181 -25.60 6.26 -13.30
C ASP A 181 -24.74 6.37 -12.03
N ILE A 182 -23.53 5.85 -12.12
CA ILE A 182 -22.50 5.90 -11.06
C ILE A 182 -21.34 6.81 -11.43
N SER A 183 -21.38 7.47 -12.59
CA SER A 183 -20.34 8.43 -12.98
C SER A 183 -20.34 9.64 -12.05
N THR A 184 -19.18 10.28 -11.90
CA THR A 184 -19.05 11.50 -11.10
C THR A 184 -17.88 12.36 -11.57
N ASN A 185 -17.74 13.55 -11.00
CA ASN A 185 -16.59 14.42 -11.21
C ASN A 185 -15.73 14.47 -9.95
N LEU A 186 -14.46 14.07 -10.08
CA LEU A 186 -13.49 14.17 -9.00
C LEU A 186 -12.38 15.14 -9.40
N LEU A 187 -12.23 16.21 -8.60
CA LEU A 187 -11.22 17.26 -8.77
C LEU A 187 -11.20 17.88 -10.18
N GLY A 188 -12.37 18.03 -10.81
CA GLY A 188 -12.51 18.64 -12.13
C GLY A 188 -12.58 17.62 -13.28
N HIS A 189 -12.44 16.32 -13.02
CA HIS A 189 -12.41 15.29 -14.05
C HIS A 189 -13.52 14.26 -13.92
N ASN A 190 -14.13 13.90 -15.05
CA ASN A 190 -15.16 12.87 -15.09
C ASN A 190 -14.54 11.48 -14.93
N THR A 191 -14.99 10.75 -13.92
CA THR A 191 -14.65 9.35 -13.64
C THR A 191 -15.88 8.49 -13.84
N SER A 192 -15.68 7.23 -14.19
CA SER A 192 -16.77 6.27 -14.41
C SER A 192 -17.39 5.73 -13.13
N ALA A 193 -16.76 5.95 -11.97
CA ALA A 193 -17.27 5.54 -10.66
C ALA A 193 -16.67 6.41 -9.53
N PRO A 194 -17.33 6.48 -8.35
CA PRO A 194 -16.90 7.30 -7.21
C PRO A 194 -15.91 6.55 -6.31
N PHE A 195 -14.97 5.83 -6.91
CA PHE A 195 -13.88 5.17 -6.21
C PHE A 195 -12.57 5.31 -6.99
N TYR A 196 -11.45 5.10 -6.31
CA TYR A 196 -10.12 5.27 -6.88
C TYR A 196 -9.13 4.22 -6.35
N VAL A 197 -8.05 3.98 -7.08
CA VAL A 197 -6.92 3.19 -6.60
C VAL A 197 -6.11 4.06 -5.63
N SER A 198 -6.14 3.72 -4.35
CA SER A 198 -5.37 4.42 -3.31
C SER A 198 -3.89 4.07 -3.41
N SER A 199 -3.02 4.98 -2.94
CA SER A 199 -1.57 4.83 -3.09
C SER A 199 -1.05 3.59 -2.34
N THR A 200 -0.30 2.75 -3.05
CA THR A 200 0.36 1.56 -2.48
C THR A 200 1.76 1.44 -3.07
N ALA A 201 2.78 1.47 -2.22
CA ALA A 201 4.17 1.39 -2.63
C ALA A 201 4.63 -0.04 -2.98
N MET A 202 5.81 -0.14 -3.58
CA MET A 202 6.48 -1.42 -3.88
C MET A 202 5.64 -2.36 -4.76
N GLN A 203 4.99 -1.85 -5.82
CA GLN A 203 4.10 -2.67 -6.65
C GLN A 203 4.81 -3.70 -7.53
N LYS A 204 6.14 -3.66 -7.65
CA LYS A 204 6.94 -4.77 -8.22
C LYS A 204 6.79 -6.09 -7.45
N TYR A 205 6.39 -6.05 -6.18
CA TYR A 205 6.02 -7.26 -5.44
C TYR A 205 4.69 -7.89 -5.92
N ALA A 206 3.80 -7.11 -6.54
CA ALA A 206 2.54 -7.59 -7.09
C ALA A 206 2.73 -8.03 -8.55
N HIS A 207 3.33 -7.16 -9.36
CA HIS A 207 3.50 -7.40 -10.80
C HIS A 207 4.81 -6.80 -11.28
N PRO A 208 5.56 -7.44 -12.20
CA PRO A 208 6.84 -6.92 -12.68
C PRO A 208 6.77 -5.47 -13.20
N GLU A 209 5.65 -5.08 -13.82
CA GLU A 209 5.43 -3.71 -14.33
C GLU A 209 5.03 -2.69 -13.25
N GLY A 210 4.82 -3.12 -12.00
CA GLY A 210 4.52 -2.25 -10.87
C GLY A 210 3.36 -1.27 -11.13
N GLU A 211 3.58 0.01 -10.80
CA GLU A 211 2.58 1.09 -10.92
C GLU A 211 2.13 1.37 -12.35
N LYS A 212 2.89 0.95 -13.37
CA LYS A 212 2.53 1.12 -14.79
C LYS A 212 1.29 0.32 -15.17
N VAL A 213 1.15 -0.90 -14.64
CA VAL A 213 -0.02 -1.74 -14.93
C VAL A 213 -1.31 -1.14 -14.37
N PHE A 214 -1.21 -0.38 -13.27
CA PHE A 214 -2.34 0.37 -12.72
C PHE A 214 -2.66 1.59 -13.57
N ALA A 215 -1.66 2.30 -14.08
CA ALA A 215 -1.86 3.43 -14.99
C ALA A 215 -2.64 3.00 -16.24
N HIS A 216 -2.27 1.86 -16.84
CA HIS A 216 -3.00 1.28 -17.97
C HIS A 216 -4.43 0.87 -17.60
N GLY A 217 -4.61 0.06 -16.55
CA GLY A 217 -5.92 -0.44 -16.16
C GLY A 217 -6.90 0.65 -15.73
N CYS A 218 -6.43 1.65 -14.97
CA CYS A 218 -7.21 2.82 -14.57
C CYS A 218 -7.58 3.70 -15.77
N SER A 219 -6.65 3.90 -16.72
CA SER A 219 -6.93 4.64 -17.97
C SER A 219 -8.00 3.95 -18.81
N ARG A 220 -7.96 2.62 -18.89
CA ARG A 220 -8.93 1.81 -19.62
C ARG A 220 -10.33 1.89 -19.02
N GLU A 221 -10.42 1.83 -17.70
CA GLU A 221 -11.69 1.84 -16.98
C GLU A 221 -12.18 3.23 -16.62
N ASN A 222 -11.45 4.29 -16.97
CA ASN A 222 -11.70 5.68 -16.57
C ASN A 222 -11.94 5.81 -15.06
N ILE A 223 -10.97 5.34 -14.27
CA ILE A 223 -10.91 5.46 -12.81
C ILE A 223 -9.62 6.17 -12.42
N VAL A 224 -9.64 6.91 -11.31
CA VAL A 224 -8.46 7.63 -10.84
C VAL A 224 -7.45 6.68 -10.21
N GLN A 225 -6.17 6.83 -10.56
CA GLN A 225 -5.04 6.28 -9.81
C GLN A 225 -4.39 7.36 -8.95
N MET A 226 -4.16 7.06 -7.67
CA MET A 226 -3.26 7.85 -6.81
C MET A 226 -1.87 7.22 -6.83
N VAL A 227 -0.93 7.84 -7.54
CA VAL A 227 0.45 7.37 -7.68
C VAL A 227 1.23 7.63 -6.39
N PRO A 228 1.87 6.63 -5.78
CA PRO A 228 2.70 6.81 -4.58
C PRO A 228 4.05 7.47 -4.93
N CYS A 229 4.53 8.38 -4.07
CA CYS A 229 5.90 8.91 -4.20
C CYS A 229 6.98 7.84 -3.96
N LEU A 230 6.63 6.75 -3.28
CA LEU A 230 7.49 5.57 -3.05
C LEU A 230 7.15 4.44 -4.04
N SER A 231 7.01 4.79 -5.31
CA SER A 231 6.71 3.85 -6.40
C SER A 231 7.93 2.99 -6.77
N SER A 232 7.69 1.83 -7.38
CA SER A 232 8.74 0.94 -7.90
C SER A 232 9.36 1.38 -9.23
N TYR A 233 8.74 2.36 -9.89
CA TYR A 233 9.21 3.00 -11.11
C TYR A 233 9.25 4.52 -10.94
N PRO A 234 10.17 5.23 -11.62
CA PRO A 234 10.16 6.68 -11.62
C PRO A 234 8.80 7.22 -12.08
N PHE A 235 8.37 8.34 -11.52
CA PHE A 235 7.08 8.93 -11.85
C PHE A 235 6.91 9.18 -13.35
N GLU A 236 7.98 9.59 -14.06
CA GLU A 236 7.98 9.84 -15.49
C GLU A 236 7.72 8.60 -16.34
N GLU A 237 8.09 7.42 -15.85
CA GLU A 237 7.73 6.17 -16.53
C GLU A 237 6.25 5.85 -16.30
N ILE A 238 5.76 6.04 -15.08
CA ILE A 238 4.36 5.79 -14.74
C ILE A 238 3.44 6.75 -15.50
N SER A 239 3.78 8.03 -15.56
CA SER A 239 2.95 9.06 -16.18
C SER A 239 2.81 8.90 -17.70
N LYS A 240 3.81 8.28 -18.37
CA LYS A 240 3.73 7.95 -19.80
C LYS A 240 2.66 6.91 -20.11
N GLU A 241 2.35 6.04 -19.16
CA GLU A 241 1.34 4.99 -19.32
C GLU A 241 -0.08 5.48 -19.00
N ILE A 242 -0.21 6.68 -18.45
CA ILE A 242 -1.50 7.32 -18.19
C ILE A 242 -2.01 7.93 -19.50
N LYS A 243 -3.18 7.48 -19.95
CA LYS A 243 -3.78 7.99 -21.18
C LYS A 243 -4.08 9.50 -21.05
N PRO A 244 -3.77 10.33 -22.06
CA PRO A 244 -4.13 11.73 -22.05
C PRO A 244 -5.62 11.94 -21.75
N GLY A 245 -5.92 12.82 -20.79
CA GLY A 245 -7.29 13.12 -20.34
C GLY A 245 -7.79 12.22 -19.20
N THR A 246 -7.12 11.12 -18.88
CA THR A 246 -7.42 10.31 -17.69
C THR A 246 -6.92 11.04 -16.43
N PRO A 247 -7.77 11.24 -15.41
CA PRO A 247 -7.33 11.86 -14.16
C PRO A 247 -6.40 10.93 -13.36
N PHE A 248 -5.35 11.53 -12.80
CA PHE A 248 -4.51 10.88 -11.81
C PHE A 248 -4.14 11.87 -10.69
N TRP A 249 -3.82 11.30 -9.54
CA TRP A 249 -3.39 12.03 -8.35
C TRP A 249 -2.01 11.56 -7.93
N PHE A 250 -1.36 12.34 -7.07
CA PHE A 250 -0.06 12.00 -6.51
C PHE A 250 -0.10 12.04 -4.99
N GLN A 251 0.38 10.98 -4.34
CA GLN A 251 0.57 10.94 -2.90
C GLN A 251 2.01 11.29 -2.58
N LEU A 252 2.21 12.28 -1.70
CA LEU A 252 3.52 12.74 -1.26
C LEU A 252 3.73 12.46 0.23
N TYR A 253 4.90 11.92 0.56
CA TYR A 253 5.51 12.05 1.88
C TYR A 253 6.41 13.28 1.83
N PRO A 254 6.07 14.37 2.54
CA PRO A 254 6.91 15.55 2.55
C PRO A 254 8.31 15.23 3.08
N SER A 255 9.33 15.78 2.43
CA SER A 255 10.70 15.82 2.92
C SER A 255 10.90 17.00 3.88
N ALA A 256 11.82 16.88 4.83
CA ALA A 256 12.23 17.98 5.69
C ALA A 256 12.72 19.19 4.87
N HIS A 257 13.18 18.96 3.64
CA HIS A 257 13.64 19.98 2.70
C HIS A 257 12.54 20.49 1.78
N ASP A 258 12.18 21.77 1.95
CA ASP A 258 11.12 22.40 1.15
C ASP A 258 11.44 22.46 -0.35
N GLY A 259 12.71 22.67 -0.71
CA GLY A 259 13.12 22.69 -2.13
C GLY A 259 12.86 21.38 -2.87
N LEU A 260 13.02 20.23 -2.20
CA LEU A 260 12.69 18.92 -2.81
C LEU A 260 11.18 18.74 -2.95
N ASN A 261 10.41 19.17 -1.96
CA ASN A 261 8.94 19.15 -2.04
C ASN A 261 8.46 19.98 -3.22
N GLU A 262 9.00 21.20 -3.38
CA GLU A 262 8.71 22.08 -4.51
C GLU A 262 9.04 21.43 -5.87
N GLU A 263 10.21 20.80 -6.01
CA GLU A 263 10.59 20.11 -7.24
C GLU A 263 9.59 19.00 -7.59
N ILE A 264 9.25 18.14 -6.63
CA ILE A 264 8.31 17.04 -6.84
C ILE A 264 6.92 17.57 -7.19
N ILE A 265 6.43 18.57 -6.47
CA ILE A 265 5.10 19.18 -6.68
C ILE A 265 5.01 19.77 -8.09
N ARG A 266 5.98 20.57 -8.51
CA ARG A 266 6.00 21.17 -9.86
C ARG A 266 6.11 20.11 -10.95
N LYS A 267 6.90 19.06 -10.72
CA LYS A 267 7.06 17.93 -11.65
C LYS A 267 5.74 17.21 -11.91
N VAL A 268 5.00 16.86 -10.85
CA VAL A 268 3.73 16.13 -11.01
C VAL A 268 2.61 17.04 -11.54
N GLU A 269 2.60 18.31 -11.14
CA GLU A 269 1.66 19.31 -11.68
C GLU A 269 1.85 19.52 -13.18
N ALA A 270 3.10 19.64 -13.65
CA ALA A 270 3.42 19.78 -15.06
C ALA A 270 3.02 18.55 -15.90
N ALA A 271 2.94 17.37 -15.27
CA ALA A 271 2.45 16.14 -15.91
C ALA A 271 0.92 16.04 -15.95
N GLY A 272 0.19 17.06 -15.46
CA GLY A 272 -1.28 17.07 -15.46
C GLY A 272 -1.92 16.42 -14.24
N CYS A 273 -1.17 16.24 -13.14
CA CYS A 273 -1.73 15.79 -11.87
C CYS A 273 -2.76 16.81 -11.36
N THR A 274 -3.91 16.34 -10.87
CA THR A 274 -5.04 17.23 -10.51
C THR A 274 -5.19 17.40 -9.00
N GLY A 275 -4.61 16.48 -8.23
CA GLY A 275 -4.67 16.48 -6.77
C GLY A 275 -3.39 15.94 -6.17
N ILE A 276 -2.88 16.65 -5.16
CA ILE A 276 -1.77 16.19 -4.33
C ILE A 276 -2.25 15.84 -2.93
N PHE A 277 -1.85 14.65 -2.47
CA PHE A 277 -2.31 14.05 -1.23
C PHE A 277 -1.12 13.89 -0.28
N ILE A 278 -1.04 14.78 0.70
CA ILE A 278 0.02 14.77 1.71
C ILE A 278 -0.33 13.75 2.77
N THR A 279 0.49 12.70 2.91
CA THR A 279 0.23 11.66 3.91
C THR A 279 0.76 12.08 5.28
N VAL A 280 -0.13 12.14 6.27
CA VAL A 280 0.15 12.61 7.64
C VAL A 280 -0.01 11.53 8.72
N ASP A 281 -0.47 10.33 8.36
CA ASP A 281 -0.67 9.21 9.30
C ASP A 281 0.56 8.28 9.48
N ASN A 282 1.68 8.60 8.83
CA ASN A 282 2.94 7.84 8.93
C ASN A 282 4.03 8.59 9.70
N VAL A 283 3.68 9.18 10.85
CA VAL A 283 4.64 9.93 11.69
C VAL A 283 5.80 9.04 12.16
N TYR A 284 5.50 7.79 12.48
CA TYR A 284 6.47 6.77 12.85
C TYR A 284 6.16 5.45 12.16
N GLY A 285 7.18 4.68 11.76
CA GLY A 285 6.97 3.42 11.04
C GLY A 285 6.23 2.36 11.87
N GLY A 286 5.11 1.85 11.36
CA GLY A 286 4.31 0.84 12.06
C GLY A 286 5.03 -0.51 12.25
N ASN A 287 4.79 -1.17 13.39
CA ASN A 287 5.33 -2.48 13.72
C ASN A 287 4.58 -3.61 12.98
N ARG A 288 4.95 -3.85 11.72
CA ARG A 288 4.33 -4.88 10.88
C ARG A 288 5.00 -6.24 11.11
N GLU A 289 4.49 -7.01 12.07
CA GLU A 289 5.16 -8.22 12.58
C GLU A 289 5.31 -9.32 11.52
N LYS A 290 4.28 -9.53 10.69
CA LYS A 290 4.31 -10.51 9.60
C LYS A 290 5.48 -10.27 8.64
N ASP A 291 5.74 -9.00 8.30
CA ASP A 291 6.86 -8.61 7.45
C ASP A 291 8.21 -8.93 8.08
N ARG A 292 8.38 -8.56 9.36
CA ARG A 292 9.63 -8.79 10.08
C ARG A 292 9.91 -10.29 10.19
N ARG A 293 8.89 -11.06 10.58
CA ARG A 293 8.96 -12.51 10.72
C ARG A 293 9.29 -13.20 9.41
N VAL A 294 8.59 -12.88 8.31
CA VAL A 294 8.86 -13.55 7.03
C VAL A 294 10.23 -13.20 6.48
N LYS A 295 10.69 -11.95 6.61
CA LYS A 295 12.04 -11.54 6.15
C LYS A 295 13.13 -12.27 6.93
N ALA A 296 12.96 -12.41 8.24
CA ALA A 296 13.89 -13.18 9.07
C ALA A 296 13.92 -14.66 8.66
N ILE A 297 12.76 -15.31 8.50
CA ILE A 297 12.70 -16.73 8.10
C ILE A 297 13.31 -16.92 6.70
N MET A 298 12.90 -16.13 5.70
CA MET A 298 13.41 -16.26 4.34
C MET A 298 14.92 -15.98 4.26
N GLY A 299 15.41 -14.97 4.98
CA GLY A 299 16.84 -14.67 5.06
C GLY A 299 17.66 -15.85 5.56
N HIS A 300 17.22 -16.49 6.65
CA HIS A 300 17.90 -17.69 7.18
C HIS A 300 17.81 -18.89 6.24
N LEU A 301 16.68 -19.10 5.55
CA LEU A 301 16.56 -20.20 4.57
C LEU A 301 17.57 -20.03 3.43
N ILE A 302 17.68 -18.82 2.88
CA ILE A 302 18.64 -18.51 1.81
C ILE A 302 20.07 -18.74 2.30
N GLU A 303 20.40 -18.32 3.52
CA GLU A 303 21.73 -18.50 4.09
C GLU A 303 22.06 -19.98 4.37
N LEU A 304 21.12 -20.75 4.94
CA LEU A 304 21.29 -22.17 5.20
C LEU A 304 21.47 -22.97 3.91
N GLU A 305 20.67 -22.70 2.89
CA GLU A 305 20.81 -23.35 1.58
C GLU A 305 22.16 -23.03 0.94
N LYS A 306 22.62 -21.77 1.01
CA LYS A 306 23.95 -21.37 0.51
C LYS A 306 25.09 -22.07 1.23
N ASN A 307 24.97 -22.27 2.55
CA ASN A 307 26.03 -22.85 3.37
C ASN A 307 26.06 -24.38 3.37
N LYS A 308 24.89 -25.04 3.33
CA LYS A 308 24.76 -26.50 3.50
C LYS A 308 24.33 -27.26 2.24
N GLY A 309 23.82 -26.57 1.22
CA GLY A 309 23.28 -27.17 0.00
C GLY A 309 21.95 -27.93 0.17
N SER A 310 21.50 -28.17 1.40
CA SER A 310 20.18 -28.72 1.73
C SER A 310 19.77 -28.35 3.16
N ILE A 311 18.46 -28.18 3.38
CA ILE A 311 17.89 -27.86 4.70
C ILE A 311 17.17 -29.09 5.23
N SER A 312 17.58 -29.58 6.40
CA SER A 312 16.96 -30.74 7.06
C SER A 312 15.65 -30.37 7.77
N LYS A 313 14.84 -31.37 8.15
CA LYS A 313 13.65 -31.15 8.97
C LYS A 313 14.00 -30.48 10.31
N ASP A 314 15.09 -30.88 10.93
CA ASP A 314 15.57 -30.28 12.18
C ASP A 314 16.02 -28.82 12.00
N ASP A 315 16.62 -28.47 10.86
CA ASP A 315 16.95 -27.08 10.53
C ASP A 315 15.67 -26.23 10.39
N MET A 316 14.63 -26.78 9.76
CA MET A 316 13.31 -26.13 9.65
C MET A 316 12.65 -25.96 11.02
N ASP A 317 12.60 -27.02 11.83
CA ASP A 317 12.01 -27.00 13.17
C ASP A 317 12.74 -25.99 14.07
N ARG A 318 14.08 -25.93 14.00
CA ARG A 318 14.88 -24.92 14.71
C ARG A 318 14.64 -23.50 14.19
N LEU A 319 14.48 -23.31 12.89
CA LEU A 319 14.20 -21.98 12.33
C LEU A 319 12.88 -21.40 12.86
N TYR A 320 11.84 -22.24 12.98
CA TYR A 320 10.56 -21.83 13.57
C TYR A 320 10.66 -21.52 15.07
N MET A 321 11.61 -22.14 15.80
CA MET A 321 11.86 -21.90 17.23
C MET A 321 12.84 -20.73 17.51
N VAL A 322 13.80 -20.46 16.63
CA VAL A 322 14.82 -19.40 16.78
C VAL A 322 14.32 -18.06 16.26
N SER A 323 13.42 -18.05 15.26
CA SER A 323 12.74 -16.83 14.79
C SER A 323 11.83 -16.19 15.85
N SER A 324 11.59 -16.88 16.97
CA SER A 324 10.93 -16.37 18.18
C SER A 324 11.92 -15.87 19.26
N ALA A 325 13.23 -16.12 19.12
CA ALA A 325 14.18 -16.02 20.24
C ALA A 325 15.31 -14.98 20.09
N LYS A 326 15.51 -14.34 18.94
CA LYS A 326 16.48 -13.23 18.80
C LYS A 326 16.04 -12.20 17.78
N SER A 327 15.44 -11.09 18.24
CA SER A 327 15.70 -9.81 17.58
C SER A 327 17.02 -9.32 18.15
N GLU A 328 18.13 -9.52 17.44
CA GLU A 328 19.29 -8.67 17.70
C GLU A 328 18.82 -7.24 17.51
N ASP A 329 18.95 -6.44 18.58
CA ASP A 329 18.66 -5.03 18.61
C ASP A 329 19.24 -4.38 17.35
N GLN A 330 18.36 -3.94 16.45
CA GLN A 330 18.76 -2.91 15.50
C GLN A 330 19.12 -1.72 16.38
N GLU A 331 20.42 -1.40 16.48
CA GLU A 331 20.90 -0.18 17.14
C GLU A 331 19.93 0.96 16.80
N GLU A 332 19.26 1.49 17.82
CA GLU A 332 18.36 2.63 17.69
C GLU A 332 19.18 3.83 17.23
N THR A 333 19.29 4.02 15.90
CA THR A 333 19.83 5.25 15.36
C THR A 333 18.81 6.35 15.61
N LYS A 334 19.21 7.29 16.47
CA LYS A 334 18.38 8.38 16.99
C LYS A 334 17.98 9.44 15.95
N ASP A 335 18.27 9.31 14.65
CA ASP A 335 18.07 10.39 13.66
C ASP A 335 17.78 9.86 12.24
N ASP A 336 16.57 9.36 11.98
CA ASP A 336 16.12 8.99 10.63
C ASP A 336 14.81 9.72 10.29
N ASP A 337 14.97 11.01 9.92
CA ASP A 337 13.91 11.95 9.49
C ASP A 337 13.65 11.87 7.98
N SER A 338 13.94 10.72 7.36
CA SER A 338 13.70 10.51 5.94
C SER A 338 12.28 10.03 5.64
N ALA A 339 11.80 10.21 4.41
CA ALA A 339 10.46 9.77 3.99
C ALA A 339 10.19 8.26 4.16
N LEU A 340 11.24 7.45 4.35
CA LEU A 340 11.19 6.01 4.61
C LEU A 340 11.62 5.64 6.04
N GLY A 341 12.08 6.62 6.80
CA GLY A 341 12.69 6.42 8.09
C GLY A 341 11.68 6.06 9.16
N ARG A 342 12.18 5.53 10.28
CA ARG A 342 11.30 5.26 11.43
C ARG A 342 10.61 6.53 11.93
N ARG A 343 11.13 7.74 11.67
CA ARG A 343 10.51 9.04 12.03
C ARG A 343 10.12 9.87 10.80
N ALA A 344 9.35 9.26 9.89
CA ALA A 344 9.18 9.81 8.55
C ALA A 344 8.60 11.24 8.45
N VAL A 345 7.77 11.71 9.41
CA VAL A 345 7.13 13.04 9.32
C VAL A 345 6.87 13.74 10.67
N THR A 346 7.72 13.53 11.68
CA THR A 346 7.58 14.12 13.04
C THR A 346 7.58 15.65 13.09
N TRP A 347 8.05 16.30 12.04
CA TRP A 347 8.21 17.75 11.93
C TRP A 347 7.09 18.45 11.17
N LEU A 348 6.06 17.74 10.68
CA LEU A 348 4.95 18.36 9.96
C LEU A 348 4.13 19.27 10.87
N THR A 349 3.89 20.50 10.39
CA THR A 349 3.03 21.49 11.06
C THR A 349 2.00 22.04 10.08
N TRP A 350 0.92 22.61 10.62
CA TRP A 350 -0.09 23.32 9.82
C TRP A 350 0.49 24.47 9.00
N GLU A 351 1.51 25.15 9.52
CA GLU A 351 2.23 26.20 8.79
C GLU A 351 2.91 25.64 7.53
N LYS A 352 3.61 24.51 7.67
CA LYS A 352 4.22 23.84 6.53
C LYS A 352 3.18 23.37 5.51
N MET A 353 2.01 22.91 5.96
CA MET A 353 0.91 22.54 5.04
C MET A 353 0.40 23.75 4.25
N ARG A 354 0.23 24.91 4.88
CA ARG A 354 -0.17 26.15 4.18
C ARG A 354 0.90 26.59 3.17
N HIS A 355 2.18 26.45 3.51
CA HIS A 355 3.27 26.76 2.59
C HIS A 355 3.29 25.81 1.38
N LEU A 356 3.22 24.49 1.60
CA LEU A 356 3.18 23.52 0.50
C LEU A 356 1.93 23.68 -0.37
N LYS A 357 0.81 24.11 0.20
CA LYS A 357 -0.39 24.45 -0.56
C LYS A 357 -0.18 25.70 -1.43
N SER A 358 0.54 26.73 -0.96
CA SER A 358 0.65 28.01 -1.68
C SER A 358 1.51 27.94 -2.96
N ILE A 359 2.30 26.88 -3.11
CA ILE A 359 3.22 26.67 -4.25
C ILE A 359 2.60 25.84 -5.39
N THR A 360 1.33 25.45 -5.31
CA THR A 360 0.65 24.63 -6.33
C THR A 360 -0.77 25.11 -6.61
N LYS A 361 -1.27 24.82 -7.81
CA LYS A 361 -2.65 24.99 -8.25
C LYS A 361 -3.44 23.68 -8.20
N MET A 362 -2.79 22.54 -8.04
CA MET A 362 -3.45 21.26 -7.79
C MET A 362 -4.30 21.37 -6.52
N LYS A 363 -5.36 20.56 -6.44
CA LYS A 363 -6.11 20.46 -5.19
C LYS A 363 -5.25 19.79 -4.11
N PHE A 364 -5.21 20.38 -2.93
CA PHE A 364 -4.31 20.00 -1.85
C PHE A 364 -5.07 19.30 -0.72
N TYR A 365 -4.78 18.02 -0.52
CA TYR A 365 -5.48 17.13 0.40
C TYR A 365 -4.55 16.60 1.49
N LEU A 366 -5.08 16.47 2.71
CA LEU A 366 -4.41 15.76 3.81
C LEU A 366 -4.92 14.32 3.90
N LYS A 367 -4.06 13.34 3.66
CA LYS A 367 -4.38 11.91 3.77
C LYS A 367 -3.93 11.35 5.11
N GLY A 368 -4.87 10.79 5.88
CA GLY A 368 -4.56 10.19 7.19
C GLY A 368 -5.25 10.85 8.37
N ILE A 369 -6.27 11.67 8.12
CA ILE A 369 -7.08 12.28 9.17
C ILE A 369 -7.93 11.21 9.85
N GLN A 370 -7.91 11.17 11.18
CA GLN A 370 -8.54 10.11 11.98
C GLN A 370 -9.49 10.66 13.06
N SER A 371 -9.68 11.98 13.12
CA SER A 371 -10.43 12.63 14.21
C SER A 371 -11.19 13.88 13.75
N ILE A 372 -12.25 14.24 14.49
CA ILE A 372 -12.97 15.51 14.30
C ILE A 372 -12.05 16.73 14.51
N PRO A 373 -11.24 16.82 15.60
CA PRO A 373 -10.35 17.96 15.81
C PRO A 373 -9.43 18.24 14.62
N ASP A 374 -8.80 17.22 14.06
CA ASP A 374 -7.88 17.41 12.93
C ASP A 374 -8.61 17.79 11.64
N ALA A 375 -9.83 17.28 11.44
CA ALA A 375 -10.67 17.68 10.32
C ALA A 375 -11.10 19.16 10.40
N ARG A 376 -11.42 19.66 11.60
CA ARG A 376 -11.70 21.09 11.82
C ARG A 376 -10.47 21.95 11.56
N LEU A 377 -9.30 21.53 12.03
CA LEU A 377 -8.06 22.23 11.72
C LEU A 377 -7.77 22.25 10.22
N ALA A 378 -8.09 21.19 9.47
CA ALA A 378 -7.96 21.19 8.01
C ALA A 378 -8.86 22.25 7.34
N VAL A 379 -10.11 22.40 7.81
CA VAL A 379 -11.02 23.47 7.38
C VAL A 379 -10.46 24.85 7.71
N GLU A 380 -10.07 25.08 8.97
CA GLU A 380 -9.55 26.36 9.47
C GLU A 380 -8.26 26.79 8.76
N ASN A 381 -7.42 25.83 8.36
CA ASN A 381 -6.19 26.07 7.62
C ASN A 381 -6.40 26.14 6.10
N GLY A 382 -7.64 26.06 5.64
CA GLY A 382 -8.02 26.21 4.24
C GLY A 382 -7.48 25.11 3.34
N MET A 383 -7.39 23.86 3.80
CA MET A 383 -7.09 22.71 2.94
C MET A 383 -8.25 22.48 1.96
N ASP A 384 -7.99 21.92 0.76
CA ASP A 384 -9.09 21.66 -0.20
C ASP A 384 -9.90 20.43 0.19
N GLY A 385 -9.26 19.48 0.87
CA GLY A 385 -9.95 18.34 1.42
C GLY A 385 -9.10 17.43 2.28
N ILE A 386 -9.72 16.35 2.74
CA ILE A 386 -9.11 15.35 3.60
C ILE A 386 -9.40 13.94 3.09
N VAL A 387 -8.53 12.98 3.44
CA VAL A 387 -8.82 11.55 3.35
C VAL A 387 -8.85 10.96 4.75
N LEU A 388 -10.00 10.42 5.12
CA LEU A 388 -10.14 9.61 6.32
C LEU A 388 -9.44 8.27 6.09
N SER A 389 -8.32 8.09 6.77
CA SER A 389 -7.38 6.99 6.56
C SER A 389 -6.63 6.72 7.86
N ASN A 390 -6.45 5.45 8.19
CA ASN A 390 -5.49 4.97 9.19
C ASN A 390 -4.43 4.08 8.51
N HIS A 391 -4.09 4.44 7.27
CA HIS A 391 -3.16 3.72 6.40
C HIS A 391 -3.56 2.26 6.12
N GLY A 392 -4.86 1.98 6.14
CA GLY A 392 -5.39 0.61 6.06
C GLY A 392 -4.98 -0.28 7.24
N GLY A 393 -4.87 0.30 8.44
CA GLY A 393 -4.48 -0.37 9.68
C GLY A 393 -2.99 -0.72 9.77
N ARG A 394 -2.12 0.07 9.13
CA ARG A 394 -0.67 -0.20 9.06
C ARG A 394 0.17 0.66 9.99
N GLN A 395 -0.47 1.57 10.74
CA GLN A 395 0.22 2.62 11.50
C GLN A 395 -0.14 2.58 12.99
N ALA A 396 -1.25 3.18 13.40
CA ALA A 396 -1.70 3.15 14.80
C ALA A 396 -2.69 2.00 15.01
N GLU A 397 -2.34 1.04 15.89
CA GLU A 397 -3.28 0.01 16.32
C GLU A 397 -4.38 0.62 17.20
N TYR A 398 -5.57 0.03 17.18
CA TYR A 398 -6.79 0.59 17.78
C TYR A 398 -7.23 1.98 17.27
N SER A 399 -6.73 2.41 16.10
CA SER A 399 -7.37 3.51 15.38
C SER A 399 -8.81 3.12 15.02
N LYS A 400 -9.74 4.08 15.13
CA LYS A 400 -11.15 3.83 14.78
C LYS A 400 -11.26 3.45 13.29
N SER A 401 -12.31 2.70 12.96
CA SER A 401 -12.64 2.50 11.54
C SER A 401 -12.96 3.85 10.90
N THR A 402 -12.45 4.06 9.70
CA THR A 402 -12.62 5.31 8.95
C THR A 402 -14.09 5.64 8.66
N ILE A 403 -14.96 4.62 8.52
CA ILE A 403 -16.40 4.83 8.31
C ILE A 403 -17.10 5.36 9.57
N GLU A 404 -16.62 5.00 10.76
CA GLU A 404 -17.15 5.54 12.02
C GLU A 404 -16.71 6.98 12.24
N VAL A 405 -15.50 7.32 11.80
CA VAL A 405 -14.99 8.70 11.80
C VAL A 405 -15.76 9.53 10.78
N LEU A 406 -16.07 8.99 9.60
CA LEU A 406 -16.89 9.67 8.59
C LEU A 406 -18.28 10.01 9.14
N TYR A 407 -18.92 9.05 9.80
CA TYR A 407 -20.20 9.29 10.48
C TYR A 407 -20.07 10.43 11.51
N ASP A 408 -19.03 10.40 12.36
CA ASP A 408 -18.80 11.44 13.37
C ASP A 408 -18.60 12.84 12.73
N LEU A 409 -17.86 12.92 11.62
CA LEU A 409 -17.66 14.17 10.87
C LEU A 409 -18.94 14.68 10.22
N ASN A 410 -19.73 13.76 9.66
CA ASN A 410 -20.98 14.10 9.00
C ASN A 410 -22.01 14.65 10.00
N GLN A 411 -22.15 14.00 11.16
CA GLN A 411 -22.97 14.48 12.28
C GLN A 411 -22.49 15.83 12.83
N ALA A 412 -21.18 16.10 12.77
CA ALA A 412 -20.60 17.39 13.12
C ALA A 412 -20.74 18.46 12.02
N GLY A 413 -21.36 18.13 10.87
CA GLY A 413 -21.53 19.03 9.73
C GLY A 413 -20.23 19.41 9.02
N ILE A 414 -19.17 18.61 9.18
CA ILE A 414 -17.85 18.90 8.58
C ILE A 414 -17.79 18.46 7.11
N THR A 415 -18.50 17.39 6.75
CA THR A 415 -18.57 16.85 5.37
C THR A 415 -19.15 17.85 4.36
N THR A 416 -19.87 18.88 4.81
CA THR A 416 -20.40 19.96 3.96
C THR A 416 -19.47 21.18 3.87
N GLN A 417 -18.41 21.22 4.68
CA GLN A 417 -17.45 22.34 4.74
C GLN A 417 -16.17 22.07 3.94
N ILE A 418 -15.84 20.81 3.71
CA ILE A 418 -14.59 20.38 3.08
C ILE A 418 -14.81 19.07 2.31
N ASP A 419 -14.12 18.87 1.18
CA ASP A 419 -14.21 17.60 0.46
C ASP A 419 -13.61 16.46 1.31
N VAL A 420 -14.38 15.39 1.53
CA VAL A 420 -13.96 14.23 2.35
C VAL A 420 -13.88 12.98 1.48
N PHE A 421 -12.68 12.45 1.30
CA PHE A 421 -12.45 11.09 0.81
C PHE A 421 -12.26 10.12 1.98
N ILE A 422 -12.36 8.82 1.70
CA ILE A 422 -12.19 7.78 2.71
C ILE A 422 -11.51 6.55 2.10
N ASP A 423 -10.60 5.90 2.84
CA ASP A 423 -10.09 4.57 2.51
C ASP A 423 -10.08 3.63 3.73
N GLY A 424 -9.69 2.38 3.52
CA GLY A 424 -9.55 1.37 4.58
C GLY A 424 -10.73 0.38 4.62
N GLY A 425 -10.43 -0.92 4.52
CA GLY A 425 -11.41 -2.00 4.75
C GLY A 425 -12.49 -2.21 3.68
N VAL A 426 -12.62 -1.31 2.69
CA VAL A 426 -13.60 -1.40 1.60
C VAL A 426 -13.32 -2.61 0.70
N ARG A 427 -14.34 -3.44 0.46
CA ARG A 427 -14.23 -4.66 -0.36
C ARG A 427 -15.44 -4.92 -1.26
N ARG A 428 -16.56 -4.22 -1.06
CA ARG A 428 -17.79 -4.36 -1.85
C ARG A 428 -18.28 -3.00 -2.36
N GLY A 429 -19.04 -3.02 -3.44
CA GLY A 429 -19.78 -1.85 -3.94
C GLY A 429 -20.75 -1.30 -2.88
N THR A 430 -21.31 -2.15 -2.02
CA THR A 430 -22.16 -1.75 -0.89
C THR A 430 -21.40 -0.95 0.17
N ASP A 431 -20.12 -1.26 0.40
CA ASP A 431 -19.26 -0.48 1.32
C ASP A 431 -19.07 0.93 0.76
N ILE A 432 -18.81 1.04 -0.55
CA ILE A 432 -18.66 2.33 -1.25
C ILE A 432 -19.93 3.16 -1.08
N LEU A 433 -21.10 2.58 -1.40
CA LEU A 433 -22.38 3.28 -1.31
C LEU A 433 -22.70 3.77 0.12
N LYS A 434 -22.40 2.97 1.15
CA LYS A 434 -22.58 3.38 2.56
C LYS A 434 -21.73 4.60 2.91
N ALA A 435 -20.49 4.65 2.44
CA ALA A 435 -19.62 5.81 2.65
C ALA A 435 -20.15 7.06 1.92
N LEU A 436 -20.65 6.90 0.69
CA LEU A 436 -21.24 8.02 -0.05
C LEU A 436 -22.52 8.56 0.63
N CYS A 437 -23.39 7.69 1.15
CA CYS A 437 -24.55 8.11 1.93
C CYS A 437 -24.17 8.95 3.18
N LEU A 438 -22.98 8.74 3.73
CA LEU A 438 -22.42 9.50 4.85
C LEU A 438 -21.64 10.76 4.42
N GLY A 439 -21.71 11.16 3.15
CA GLY A 439 -21.10 12.38 2.65
C GLY A 439 -19.66 12.25 2.17
N ALA A 440 -19.13 11.04 1.98
CA ALA A 440 -17.86 10.88 1.27
C ALA A 440 -17.99 11.29 -0.20
N LYS A 441 -16.96 11.94 -0.74
CA LYS A 441 -16.85 12.34 -2.15
C LYS A 441 -16.50 11.16 -3.06
N ALA A 442 -15.57 10.32 -2.61
CA ALA A 442 -15.18 9.07 -3.25
C ALA A 442 -14.45 8.16 -2.25
N VAL A 443 -14.28 6.90 -2.64
CA VAL A 443 -13.74 5.85 -1.78
C VAL A 443 -12.46 5.25 -2.37
N GLY A 444 -11.38 5.23 -1.58
CA GLY A 444 -10.08 4.67 -1.98
C GLY A 444 -9.97 3.19 -1.66
N LEU A 445 -9.45 2.42 -2.61
CA LEU A 445 -9.12 1.01 -2.43
C LEU A 445 -7.62 0.79 -2.65
N GLY A 446 -6.94 0.27 -1.63
CA GLY A 446 -5.55 -0.21 -1.73
C GLY A 446 -5.52 -1.71 -2.07
N ARG A 447 -5.41 -2.54 -1.02
CA ARG A 447 -5.33 -4.02 -1.12
C ARG A 447 -6.36 -4.65 -2.08
N GLY A 448 -7.61 -4.19 -2.03
CA GLY A 448 -8.71 -4.72 -2.86
C GLY A 448 -8.47 -4.62 -4.37
N LEU A 449 -7.72 -3.62 -4.83
CA LEU A 449 -7.34 -3.46 -6.25
C LEU A 449 -5.88 -3.85 -6.52
N LEU A 450 -5.09 -4.06 -5.48
CA LEU A 450 -3.73 -4.60 -5.56
C LEU A 450 -3.68 -6.11 -5.82
N TYR A 451 -4.51 -6.90 -5.12
CA TYR A 451 -4.53 -8.36 -5.29
C TYR A 451 -4.97 -8.83 -6.68
N PRO A 452 -5.93 -8.19 -7.37
CA PRO A 452 -6.25 -8.49 -8.75
C PRO A 452 -5.05 -8.34 -9.69
N VAL A 453 -4.28 -7.26 -9.54
CA VAL A 453 -3.01 -7.07 -10.28
C VAL A 453 -2.00 -8.14 -9.94
N ALA A 454 -1.86 -8.44 -8.64
CA ALA A 454 -0.89 -9.42 -8.14
C ALA A 454 -1.13 -10.85 -8.65
N THR A 455 -2.34 -11.14 -9.13
CA THR A 455 -2.75 -12.49 -9.53
C THR A 455 -3.01 -12.63 -11.02
N TYR A 456 -3.64 -11.63 -11.66
CA TYR A 456 -4.02 -11.67 -13.08
C TYR A 456 -3.60 -10.41 -13.85
N GLY A 457 -2.69 -9.59 -13.32
CA GLY A 457 -2.17 -8.40 -13.99
C GLY A 457 -3.27 -7.37 -14.30
N GLU A 458 -3.12 -6.65 -15.42
CA GLU A 458 -4.10 -5.65 -15.87
C GLU A 458 -5.52 -6.24 -16.00
N ALA A 459 -5.65 -7.44 -16.55
CA ALA A 459 -6.95 -8.10 -16.73
C ALA A 459 -7.67 -8.31 -15.38
N GLY A 460 -6.91 -8.65 -14.34
CA GLY A 460 -7.43 -8.75 -12.98
C GLY A 460 -7.95 -7.41 -12.46
N LEU A 461 -7.16 -6.33 -12.62
CA LEU A 461 -7.54 -4.99 -12.20
C LEU A 461 -8.82 -4.51 -12.89
N VAL A 462 -8.87 -4.66 -14.21
CA VAL A 462 -10.02 -4.31 -15.05
C VAL A 462 -11.27 -5.06 -14.57
N ARG A 463 -11.16 -6.38 -14.37
CA ARG A 463 -12.30 -7.19 -13.89
C ARG A 463 -12.74 -6.77 -12.49
N ALA A 464 -11.81 -6.49 -11.58
CA ALA A 464 -12.12 -6.04 -10.23
C ALA A 464 -12.85 -4.68 -10.21
N ILE A 465 -12.43 -3.74 -11.05
CA ILE A 465 -13.11 -2.45 -11.21
C ILE A 465 -14.53 -2.65 -11.76
N GLN A 466 -14.69 -3.49 -12.78
CA GLN A 466 -16.00 -3.82 -13.36
C GLN A 466 -16.93 -4.48 -12.33
N MET A 467 -16.43 -5.44 -11.53
CA MET A 467 -17.19 -6.05 -10.44
C MET A 467 -17.70 -5.02 -9.44
N LEU A 468 -16.85 -4.07 -9.01
CA LEU A 468 -17.27 -3.02 -8.09
C LEU A 468 -18.37 -2.14 -8.70
N LYS A 469 -18.22 -1.75 -9.98
CA LYS A 469 -19.25 -0.99 -10.72
C LYS A 469 -20.56 -1.78 -10.80
N GLU A 470 -20.50 -3.06 -11.15
CA GLU A 470 -21.65 -3.97 -11.23
C GLU A 470 -22.35 -4.10 -9.87
N GLU A 471 -21.60 -4.31 -8.79
CA GLU A 471 -22.13 -4.38 -7.41
C GLU A 471 -22.81 -3.06 -6.99
N MET A 472 -22.23 -1.91 -7.33
CA MET A 472 -22.80 -0.59 -7.04
C MET A 472 -24.11 -0.38 -7.78
N VAL A 473 -24.13 -0.57 -9.10
CA VAL A 473 -25.33 -0.41 -9.93
C VAL A 473 -26.44 -1.36 -9.46
N THR A 474 -26.10 -2.62 -9.21
CA THR A 474 -27.06 -3.62 -8.71
C THR A 474 -27.63 -3.20 -7.37
N THR A 475 -26.80 -2.73 -6.45
CA THR A 475 -27.25 -2.29 -5.13
C THR A 475 -28.12 -1.04 -5.24
N MET A 476 -27.68 -0.01 -5.98
CA MET A 476 -28.42 1.24 -6.19
C MET A 476 -29.83 0.97 -6.71
N ARG A 477 -29.96 0.12 -7.73
CA ARG A 477 -31.27 -0.32 -8.23
C ARG A 477 -32.13 -0.97 -7.13
N ASN A 478 -31.55 -1.89 -6.35
CA ASN A 478 -32.27 -2.57 -5.27
C ASN A 478 -32.65 -1.67 -4.08
N ILE A 479 -31.96 -0.54 -3.89
CA ILE A 479 -32.29 0.43 -2.84
C ILE A 479 -33.08 1.64 -3.37
N GLY A 480 -33.47 1.64 -4.64
CA GLY A 480 -34.31 2.69 -5.24
C GLY A 480 -33.56 3.98 -5.57
N VAL A 481 -32.29 3.88 -5.96
CA VAL A 481 -31.41 5.02 -6.26
C VAL A 481 -31.01 4.99 -7.74
N ARG A 482 -31.11 6.14 -8.41
CA ARG A 482 -30.83 6.27 -9.86
C ARG A 482 -29.49 6.91 -10.15
N ASN A 483 -29.00 7.77 -9.27
CA ASN A 483 -27.71 8.44 -9.42
C ASN A 483 -27.11 8.80 -8.06
N LEU A 484 -25.83 9.13 -8.04
CA LEU A 484 -25.09 9.35 -6.79
C LEU A 484 -25.60 10.55 -5.96
N ASN A 485 -26.24 11.55 -6.57
CA ASN A 485 -26.76 12.70 -5.82
C ASN A 485 -27.97 12.36 -4.95
N GLU A 486 -28.59 11.20 -5.18
CA GLU A 486 -29.71 10.70 -4.37
C GLU A 486 -29.22 9.93 -3.13
N LEU A 487 -27.92 9.60 -3.04
CA LEU A 487 -27.35 8.93 -1.87
C LEU A 487 -27.28 9.90 -0.68
N ASN A 488 -27.89 9.52 0.44
CA ASN A 488 -27.96 10.32 1.66
C ASN A 488 -28.22 9.42 2.88
N GLU A 489 -28.23 10.02 4.07
CA GLU A 489 -28.37 9.30 5.34
C GLU A 489 -29.71 8.58 5.52
N GLU A 490 -30.79 9.01 4.88
CA GLU A 490 -32.10 8.32 5.00
C GLU A 490 -32.05 6.90 4.41
N LEU A 491 -31.14 6.66 3.47
CA LEU A 491 -30.96 5.36 2.81
C LEU A 491 -30.15 4.37 3.64
N ILE A 492 -29.65 4.76 4.82
CA ILE A 492 -28.88 3.89 5.70
C ILE A 492 -29.37 3.93 7.15
N ASP A 493 -29.26 2.80 7.83
CA ASP A 493 -29.43 2.70 9.28
C ASP A 493 -28.05 2.59 9.94
N THR A 494 -27.76 3.56 10.80
CA THR A 494 -26.50 3.69 11.54
C THR A 494 -26.67 3.47 13.05
N ILE A 495 -27.85 3.05 13.52
CA ILE A 495 -28.15 2.89 14.95
C ILE A 495 -27.15 2.00 15.69
N ASN A 496 -26.64 0.97 15.01
CA ASN A 496 -25.70 0.00 15.55
C ASN A 496 -24.24 0.31 15.22
N LEU A 497 -23.94 1.42 14.54
CA LEU A 497 -22.59 1.73 14.07
C LEU A 497 -21.56 1.76 15.22
N LYS A 498 -21.95 2.28 16.38
CA LYS A 498 -21.10 2.35 17.58
C LYS A 498 -21.11 1.08 18.42
N SER A 499 -21.87 0.06 18.04
CA SER A 499 -21.95 -1.23 18.75
C SER A 499 -20.72 -2.09 18.45
N ARG A 500 -19.59 -1.73 19.08
CA ARG A 500 -18.35 -2.53 19.03
C ARG A 500 -18.38 -3.58 20.13
N GLY A 501 -18.86 -4.78 19.79
CA GLY A 501 -18.77 -5.90 20.72
C GLY A 501 -17.32 -6.26 21.00
N SER A 502 -16.88 -6.13 22.25
CA SER A 502 -15.72 -6.86 22.76
C SER A 502 -16.23 -8.26 23.14
N ASN A 503 -15.82 -9.30 22.42
CA ASN A 503 -16.03 -10.66 22.89
C ASN A 503 -15.24 -10.84 24.19
N PHE A 504 -15.87 -10.58 25.33
CA PHE A 504 -15.43 -11.14 26.61
C PHE A 504 -15.69 -12.63 26.49
N GLY A 505 -14.66 -13.34 26.02
CA GLY A 505 -14.63 -14.79 25.93
C GLY A 505 -14.65 -15.42 27.31
N TYR A 506 -15.80 -15.37 27.98
CA TYR A 506 -16.18 -16.49 28.82
C TYR A 506 -16.65 -17.58 27.87
N SER A 507 -15.69 -18.29 27.25
CA SER A 507 -15.99 -19.66 26.89
C SER A 507 -16.17 -20.36 28.23
N GLU A 508 -17.40 -20.41 28.74
CA GLU A 508 -17.72 -21.26 29.88
C GLU A 508 -17.51 -22.70 29.44
N ASP A 509 -16.26 -23.12 29.47
CA ASP A 509 -15.76 -24.29 28.80
C ASP A 509 -16.33 -25.55 29.47
N LEU A 510 -16.76 -25.46 30.73
CA LEU A 510 -17.51 -26.51 31.41
C LEU A 510 -18.98 -26.55 30.97
N TYR A 511 -19.66 -25.40 30.86
CA TYR A 511 -21.06 -25.32 30.44
C TYR A 511 -21.23 -25.73 28.96
N ASN A 512 -20.39 -25.19 28.08
CA ASN A 512 -20.41 -25.49 26.65
C ASN A 512 -20.04 -26.94 26.35
N ARG A 513 -19.14 -27.55 27.14
CA ARG A 513 -18.82 -28.99 27.03
C ARG A 513 -19.91 -29.89 27.61
N ALA A 514 -20.64 -29.44 28.63
CA ALA A 514 -21.77 -30.17 29.21
C ALA A 514 -23.06 -30.03 28.39
N SER A 515 -23.17 -28.98 27.57
CA SER A 515 -24.31 -28.76 26.68
C SER A 515 -24.33 -29.80 25.56
N LEU A 516 -25.37 -30.62 25.51
CA LEU A 516 -25.67 -31.50 24.39
C LEU A 516 -26.51 -30.72 23.39
N PRO A 517 -25.97 -30.29 22.23
CA PRO A 517 -26.76 -29.59 21.24
C PRO A 517 -27.84 -30.53 20.70
N LEU A 518 -29.00 -29.97 20.35
CA LEU A 518 -30.02 -30.70 19.60
C LEU A 518 -29.41 -31.11 18.26
N LEU A 519 -29.23 -32.42 18.07
CA LEU A 519 -28.75 -32.96 16.80
C LEU A 519 -29.93 -33.02 15.82
N PRO A 520 -29.71 -32.68 14.53
CA PRO A 520 -30.71 -32.94 13.50
C PRO A 520 -31.00 -34.46 13.43
N PRO A 521 -32.18 -34.88 12.95
CA PRO A 521 -32.50 -36.29 12.81
C PRO A 521 -31.50 -36.98 11.87
N ASN A 522 -31.00 -38.15 12.26
CA ASN A 522 -30.22 -39.00 11.36
C ASN A 522 -31.16 -39.62 10.32
N PHE A 523 -30.73 -39.66 9.06
CA PHE A 523 -31.40 -40.50 8.07
C PHE A 523 -31.33 -41.96 8.56
N GLY A 524 -32.47 -42.66 8.58
CA GLY A 524 -32.49 -44.11 8.85
C GLY A 524 -31.64 -44.85 7.81
N ASN A 525 -31.21 -46.07 8.11
CA ASN A 525 -30.40 -46.91 7.22
C ASN A 525 -31.10 -47.13 5.86
N VAL A 526 -30.96 -46.18 4.94
CA VAL A 526 -31.26 -46.37 3.54
C VAL A 526 -30.06 -47.15 3.00
N LYS A 527 -30.23 -48.45 2.82
CA LYS A 527 -29.30 -49.23 1.99
C LYS A 527 -29.30 -48.58 0.60
N LEU A 528 -28.20 -47.93 0.24
CA LEU A 528 -27.92 -47.48 -1.13
C LEU A 528 -27.83 -48.67 -2.08
#